data_AF-A0A661JH65-F1
#
_entry.id   AF-A0A661JH65-F1
#
_cell.length_a   1.000
_cell.length_b   1.000
_cell.length_c   1.000
_cell.angle_alpha   90.00
_cell.angle_beta   90.00
_cell.angle_gamma   90.00
#
_symmetry.space_group_name_H-M   'P 1'
#
loop_
_entity.id
_entity.type
_entity.pdbx_description
1 polymer ?
#
loop_
_entity_poly.entity_id
_entity_poly.type
_entity_poly.pdbx_seq_one_letter_code
_entity_poly.pdbx_strand_id
1 'polypeptide(L)'
;DYFSRNPDLIDSKSATGRALLGFLNSIDDRDLASGEPDVLAQKLFVAAIESISENPDLLGADRATEHLVETFSRGLVADINRHVAKIGEKDLTKKERLYDWAQVVLRSILSSSGSVILENPSTYLAIDQPAQQSLVSSVGRAILDLLIEDETLNLENLFTRRAIDNLVGAALTTLSEYPSLLGVDNLGIKKILSQVAGELASSVKELGPDMLPEIMRIILEKTAVNAELVWPDGFQDPSKHLLITASKELLEELAKPPTDGSKWKPRLSRDQILDVLEITLDEVVRNPQWLIEMADGTDAYLGAAVKAAINALEKVPPNRITASTAGAVIKEVIRAISRRRDFLDKISVGEKTGMVIELALENIVERILSDDADRKTRWALAREEVFEAIVEIVLDQLEQTGMSPESIQLLDKALEKSVQRLASGGSWGIPEFIDEVTLVMNGGINGE
;
A
#
# COMPACT_ATOMS: atom_id res chain seq x y z
N ASP A 1 -37.12 34.17 -30.50
CA ASP A 1 -37.38 35.15 -31.57
C ASP A 1 -38.11 36.42 -31.13
N TYR A 2 -39.42 36.41 -30.84
CA TYR A 2 -40.15 37.66 -30.55
C TYR A 2 -39.65 38.39 -29.28
N PHE A 3 -39.40 37.66 -28.20
CA PHE A 3 -38.92 38.22 -26.93
C PHE A 3 -37.41 38.52 -26.95
N SER A 4 -36.60 37.71 -27.63
CA SER A 4 -35.16 37.98 -27.84
C SER A 4 -34.91 39.28 -28.59
N ARG A 5 -35.83 39.65 -29.51
CA ARG A 5 -35.76 40.88 -30.31
C ARG A 5 -36.43 42.10 -29.66
N ASN A 6 -37.13 41.91 -28.54
CA ASN A 6 -37.80 42.99 -27.77
C ASN A 6 -37.46 42.86 -26.28
N PRO A 7 -36.17 43.02 -25.89
CA PRO A 7 -35.72 42.80 -24.51
C PRO A 7 -36.35 43.76 -23.49
N ASP A 8 -36.86 44.92 -23.93
CA ASP A 8 -37.55 45.91 -23.08
C ASP A 8 -38.89 45.42 -22.51
N LEU A 9 -39.44 44.32 -23.05
CA LEU A 9 -40.65 43.67 -22.53
C LEU A 9 -40.37 42.76 -21.33
N ILE A 10 -39.09 42.50 -21.02
CA ILE A 10 -38.64 41.69 -19.89
C ILE A 10 -37.82 42.59 -18.96
N ASP A 11 -38.13 42.58 -17.67
CA ASP A 11 -37.37 43.37 -16.69
C ASP A 11 -35.97 42.77 -16.44
N SER A 12 -35.02 43.15 -17.30
CA SER A 12 -33.61 42.74 -17.24
C SER A 12 -32.87 43.20 -15.97
N LYS A 13 -33.48 44.04 -15.13
CA LYS A 13 -32.92 44.44 -13.83
C LYS A 13 -33.32 43.48 -12.71
N SER A 14 -34.42 42.75 -12.86
CA SER A 14 -34.84 41.70 -11.94
C SER A 14 -34.12 40.37 -12.22
N ALA A 15 -33.82 39.59 -11.18
CA ALA A 15 -33.24 38.25 -11.32
C ALA A 15 -34.13 37.35 -12.22
N THR A 16 -35.44 37.39 -11.97
CA THR A 16 -36.44 36.66 -12.76
C THR A 16 -36.44 37.05 -14.24
N GLY A 17 -36.30 38.33 -14.56
CA GLY A 17 -36.26 38.79 -15.94
C GLY A 17 -34.94 38.45 -16.64
N ARG A 18 -33.80 38.50 -15.95
CA ARG A 18 -32.52 38.04 -16.51
C ARG A 18 -32.54 36.54 -16.86
N ALA A 19 -33.08 35.69 -15.99
CA ALA A 19 -33.19 34.28 -16.29
C ALA A 19 -34.20 33.97 -17.39
N LEU A 20 -35.34 34.67 -17.43
CA LEU A 20 -36.28 34.52 -18.53
C LEU A 20 -35.62 34.88 -19.86
N LEU A 21 -34.82 35.95 -19.89
CA LEU A 21 -34.06 36.33 -21.08
C LEU A 21 -32.99 35.29 -21.44
N GLY A 22 -32.23 34.79 -20.46
CA GLY A 22 -31.23 33.73 -20.66
C GLY A 22 -31.85 32.43 -21.21
N PHE A 23 -32.99 32.01 -20.66
CA PHE A 23 -33.74 30.85 -21.15
C PHE A 23 -34.17 31.05 -22.60
N LEU A 24 -34.79 32.19 -22.92
CA LEU A 24 -35.29 32.48 -24.26
C LEU A 24 -34.16 32.56 -25.30
N ASN A 25 -32.99 33.08 -24.92
CA ASN A 25 -31.80 33.08 -25.77
C ASN A 25 -31.24 31.67 -25.96
N SER A 26 -31.20 30.84 -24.92
CA SER A 26 -30.66 29.47 -24.98
C SER A 26 -31.50 28.50 -25.84
N ILE A 27 -32.78 28.80 -26.08
CA ILE A 27 -33.68 28.02 -26.95
C ILE A 27 -33.80 28.58 -28.36
N ASP A 28 -33.31 29.80 -28.63
CA ASP A 28 -33.53 30.50 -29.91
C ASP A 28 -32.84 29.80 -31.09
N ASP A 29 -31.68 29.19 -30.84
CA ASP A 29 -30.91 28.44 -31.84
C ASP A 29 -31.34 26.96 -31.96
N ARG A 30 -32.39 26.52 -31.24
CA ARG A 30 -32.81 25.10 -31.20
C ARG A 30 -34.06 24.89 -32.06
N ASP A 31 -34.02 23.94 -33.01
CA ASP A 31 -35.20 23.56 -33.80
C ASP A 31 -36.24 22.84 -32.93
N LEU A 32 -37.25 23.59 -32.49
CA LEU A 32 -38.36 23.11 -31.67
C LEU A 32 -39.49 22.47 -32.50
N ALA A 33 -39.45 22.60 -33.83
CA ALA A 33 -40.58 22.23 -34.70
C ALA A 33 -40.47 20.80 -35.24
N SER A 34 -39.28 20.22 -35.31
CA SER A 34 -39.02 18.93 -35.98
C SER A 34 -38.50 17.79 -35.07
N GLY A 35 -38.23 18.06 -33.80
CA GLY A 35 -37.62 17.08 -32.88
C GLY A 35 -38.59 16.06 -32.27
N GLU A 36 -38.09 14.89 -31.89
CA GLU A 36 -38.84 13.97 -31.03
C GLU A 36 -39.15 14.64 -29.67
N PRO A 37 -40.37 14.46 -29.10
CA PRO A 37 -40.78 15.11 -27.85
C PRO A 37 -39.80 14.91 -26.68
N ASP A 38 -39.20 13.72 -26.57
CA ASP A 38 -38.26 13.40 -25.48
C ASP A 38 -36.94 14.17 -25.65
N VAL A 39 -36.46 14.34 -26.88
CA VAL A 39 -35.24 15.11 -27.21
C VAL A 39 -35.48 16.61 -27.02
N LEU A 40 -36.68 17.09 -27.38
CA LEU A 40 -37.09 18.47 -27.15
C LEU A 40 -37.20 18.78 -25.65
N ALA A 41 -37.81 17.89 -24.86
CA ALA A 41 -37.91 18.03 -23.42
C ALA A 41 -36.52 18.10 -22.75
N GLN A 42 -35.57 17.27 -23.17
CA GLN A 42 -34.18 17.31 -22.68
C GLN A 42 -33.49 18.63 -23.03
N LYS A 43 -33.64 19.12 -24.26
CA LYS A 43 -33.06 20.41 -24.70
C LYS A 43 -33.64 21.60 -23.94
N LEU A 44 -34.95 21.60 -23.69
CA LEU A 44 -35.62 22.64 -22.91
C LEU A 44 -35.22 22.58 -21.43
N PHE A 45 -35.03 21.38 -20.88
CA PHE A 45 -34.51 21.20 -19.52
C PHE A 45 -33.09 21.75 -19.37
N VAL A 46 -32.17 21.42 -20.31
CA VAL A 46 -30.80 21.97 -20.32
C VAL A 46 -30.82 23.51 -20.36
N ALA A 47 -31.62 24.10 -21.25
CA ALA A 47 -31.80 25.55 -21.36
C ALA A 47 -32.30 26.19 -20.04
N ALA A 48 -33.23 25.53 -19.35
CA ALA A 48 -33.73 26.00 -18.06
C ALA A 48 -32.65 25.95 -16.97
N ILE A 49 -31.83 24.90 -16.95
CA ILE A 49 -30.72 24.76 -16.00
C ILE A 49 -29.58 25.76 -16.31
N GLU A 50 -29.25 25.98 -17.58
CA GLU A 50 -28.27 27.02 -18.02
C GLU A 50 -28.71 28.41 -17.55
N SER A 51 -29.98 28.74 -17.74
CA SER A 51 -30.57 30.00 -17.26
C SER A 51 -30.49 30.17 -15.74
N ILE A 52 -30.75 29.10 -14.96
CA ILE A 52 -30.57 29.08 -13.50
C ILE A 52 -29.09 29.22 -13.13
N SER A 53 -28.18 28.59 -13.87
CA SER A 53 -26.73 28.73 -13.64
C SER A 53 -26.24 30.16 -13.84
N GLU A 54 -26.75 30.86 -14.83
CA GLU A 54 -26.36 32.24 -15.14
C GLU A 54 -26.97 33.25 -14.17
N ASN A 55 -28.03 32.84 -13.45
CA ASN A 55 -28.79 33.69 -12.54
C ASN A 55 -29.11 32.94 -11.24
N PRO A 56 -28.11 32.53 -10.44
CA PRO A 56 -28.34 31.74 -9.22
C PRO A 56 -29.06 32.54 -8.12
N ASP A 57 -29.03 33.87 -8.19
CA ASP A 57 -29.70 34.82 -7.30
C ASP A 57 -31.24 34.71 -7.33
N LEU A 58 -31.81 34.03 -8.34
CA LEU A 58 -33.24 33.77 -8.45
C LEU A 58 -33.84 32.96 -7.32
N LEU A 59 -33.03 32.11 -6.69
CA LEU A 59 -33.49 31.25 -5.60
C LEU A 59 -33.43 31.95 -4.24
N GLY A 60 -33.06 33.24 -4.20
CA GLY A 60 -33.19 34.11 -3.03
C GLY A 60 -32.35 33.67 -1.84
N ALA A 61 -31.24 32.99 -2.08
CA ALA A 61 -30.42 32.37 -1.05
C ALA A 61 -29.12 33.16 -0.79
N ASP A 62 -28.39 32.79 0.25
CA ASP A 62 -27.11 33.43 0.57
C ASP A 62 -26.04 33.12 -0.48
N ARG A 63 -24.91 33.85 -0.47
CA ARG A 63 -23.82 33.70 -1.45
C ARG A 63 -23.29 32.27 -1.54
N ALA A 64 -23.31 31.53 -0.43
CA ALA A 64 -22.90 30.13 -0.40
C ALA A 64 -23.87 29.24 -1.18
N THR A 65 -25.17 29.45 -1.02
CA THR A 65 -26.20 28.75 -1.79
C THR A 65 -26.20 29.17 -3.26
N GLU A 66 -25.98 30.45 -3.58
CA GLU A 66 -25.86 30.91 -4.97
C GLU A 66 -24.71 30.20 -5.70
N HIS A 67 -23.53 30.10 -5.07
CA HIS A 67 -22.39 29.39 -5.64
C HIS A 67 -22.64 27.88 -5.81
N LEU A 68 -23.35 27.26 -4.88
CA LEU A 68 -23.74 25.85 -4.97
C LEU A 68 -24.69 25.63 -6.16
N VAL A 69 -25.70 26.48 -6.31
CA VAL A 69 -26.68 26.44 -7.42
C VAL A 69 -25.99 26.65 -8.76
N GLU A 70 -25.08 27.62 -8.86
CA GLU A 70 -24.29 27.87 -10.06
C GLU A 70 -23.47 26.62 -10.45
N THR A 71 -22.69 26.08 -9.51
CA THR A 71 -21.80 24.96 -9.77
C THR A 71 -22.59 23.69 -10.12
N PHE A 72 -23.70 23.45 -9.41
CA PHE A 72 -24.62 22.36 -9.69
C PHE A 72 -25.19 22.44 -11.11
N SER A 73 -25.78 23.58 -11.47
CA SER A 73 -26.41 23.75 -12.77
C SER A 73 -25.38 23.63 -13.91
N ARG A 74 -24.16 24.16 -13.77
CA ARG A 74 -23.09 23.97 -14.77
C ARG A 74 -22.66 22.51 -14.91
N GLY A 75 -22.45 21.83 -13.78
CA GLY A 75 -22.07 20.42 -13.77
C GLY A 75 -23.11 19.54 -14.46
N LEU A 76 -24.39 19.77 -14.14
CA LEU A 76 -25.52 19.08 -14.75
C LEU A 76 -25.60 19.27 -16.27
N VAL A 77 -25.44 20.50 -16.75
CA VAL A 77 -25.42 20.79 -18.19
C VAL A 77 -24.25 20.08 -18.87
N ALA A 78 -23.06 20.12 -18.28
CA ALA A 78 -21.87 19.48 -18.84
C ALA A 78 -21.99 17.94 -18.93
N ASP A 79 -22.55 17.31 -17.91
CA ASP A 79 -22.79 15.86 -17.89
C ASP A 79 -23.89 15.44 -18.88
N ILE A 80 -25.00 16.19 -18.96
CA ILE A 80 -26.06 15.93 -19.95
C ILE A 80 -25.49 16.02 -21.37
N ASN A 81 -24.71 17.06 -21.67
CA ASN A 81 -24.10 17.21 -23.00
C ASN A 81 -23.12 16.07 -23.33
N ARG A 82 -22.31 15.63 -22.35
CA ARG A 82 -21.43 14.46 -22.52
C ARG A 82 -22.21 13.17 -22.79
N HIS A 83 -23.35 12.98 -22.13
CA HIS A 83 -24.20 11.81 -22.31
C HIS A 83 -24.90 11.81 -23.69
N VAL A 84 -25.48 12.94 -24.09
CA VAL A 84 -26.17 13.12 -25.38
C VAL A 84 -25.21 12.87 -26.56
N ALA A 85 -23.95 13.29 -26.46
CA ALA A 85 -22.94 13.05 -27.49
C ALA A 85 -22.62 11.56 -27.73
N LYS A 86 -22.86 10.68 -26.73
CA LYS A 86 -22.55 9.25 -26.80
C LYS A 86 -23.74 8.37 -27.21
N ILE A 87 -24.98 8.81 -26.98
CA ILE A 87 -26.20 8.04 -27.29
C ILE A 87 -26.60 8.11 -28.78
N GLY A 88 -25.96 8.97 -29.57
CA GLY A 88 -26.28 9.22 -30.99
C GLY A 88 -26.27 8.03 -31.97
N GLU A 89 -26.16 6.78 -31.53
CA GLU A 89 -26.13 5.58 -32.38
C GLU A 89 -26.91 4.33 -31.86
N LYS A 90 -27.61 4.35 -30.71
CA LYS A 90 -28.28 3.12 -30.21
C LYS A 90 -29.79 3.26 -29.97
N ASP A 91 -30.55 2.34 -30.55
CA ASP A 91 -31.99 2.16 -30.38
C ASP A 91 -32.33 1.61 -28.97
N LEU A 92 -32.28 2.48 -27.96
CA LEU A 92 -32.65 2.14 -26.58
C LEU A 92 -34.16 2.28 -26.36
N THR A 93 -34.74 1.42 -25.51
CA THR A 93 -36.15 1.51 -25.13
C THR A 93 -36.43 2.73 -24.24
N LYS A 94 -37.68 3.20 -24.18
CA LYS A 94 -38.07 4.37 -23.35
C LYS A 94 -37.74 4.21 -21.87
N LYS A 95 -37.80 2.99 -21.33
CA LYS A 95 -37.50 2.71 -19.92
C LYS A 95 -36.00 2.84 -19.64
N GLU A 96 -35.15 2.30 -20.52
CA GLU A 96 -33.69 2.41 -20.41
C GLU A 96 -33.23 3.87 -20.50
N ARG A 97 -33.77 4.65 -21.44
CA ARG A 97 -33.48 6.09 -21.56
C ARG A 97 -33.79 6.87 -20.28
N LEU A 98 -34.87 6.53 -19.58
CA LEU A 98 -35.26 7.20 -18.31
C LEU A 98 -34.31 6.85 -17.16
N TYR A 99 -33.89 5.58 -17.05
CA TYR A 99 -32.92 5.17 -16.03
C TYR A 99 -31.55 5.79 -16.27
N ASP A 100 -31.06 5.78 -17.51
CA ASP A 100 -29.79 6.39 -17.89
C ASP A 100 -29.80 7.90 -17.60
N TRP A 101 -30.90 8.59 -17.94
CA TRP A 101 -31.06 10.01 -17.66
C TRP A 101 -31.10 10.33 -16.15
N ALA A 102 -31.81 9.53 -15.35
CA ALA A 102 -31.84 9.71 -13.90
C ALA A 102 -30.46 9.51 -13.25
N GLN A 103 -29.67 8.56 -13.76
CA GLN A 103 -28.29 8.34 -13.30
C GLN A 103 -27.36 9.51 -13.64
N VAL A 104 -27.49 10.08 -14.84
CA VAL A 104 -26.72 11.27 -15.24
C VAL A 104 -27.02 12.44 -14.30
N VAL A 105 -28.30 12.74 -14.07
CA VAL A 105 -28.70 13.84 -13.17
C VAL A 105 -28.16 13.62 -11.75
N LEU A 106 -28.33 12.41 -11.19
CA LEU A 106 -27.86 12.11 -9.85
C LEU A 106 -26.34 12.20 -9.73
N ARG A 107 -25.60 11.70 -10.74
CA ARG A 107 -24.14 11.81 -10.81
C ARG A 107 -23.70 13.27 -10.87
N SER A 108 -24.39 14.11 -11.65
CA SER A 108 -24.09 15.54 -11.73
C SER A 108 -24.30 16.25 -10.42
N ILE A 109 -25.41 15.98 -9.73
CA ILE A 109 -25.66 16.56 -8.40
C ILE A 109 -24.51 16.19 -7.46
N LEU A 110 -24.15 14.91 -7.41
CA LEU A 110 -23.12 14.41 -6.51
C LEU A 110 -21.74 14.96 -6.85
N SER A 111 -21.34 14.96 -8.13
CA SER A 111 -20.00 15.45 -8.54
C SER A 111 -19.85 16.95 -8.28
N SER A 112 -20.83 17.75 -8.68
CA SER A 112 -20.77 19.20 -8.58
C SER A 112 -20.95 19.70 -7.14
N SER A 113 -22.05 19.33 -6.50
CA SER A 113 -22.38 19.79 -5.15
C SER A 113 -21.46 19.14 -4.12
N GLY A 114 -21.15 17.85 -4.31
CA GLY A 114 -20.19 17.14 -3.47
C GLY A 114 -18.81 17.77 -3.53
N SER A 115 -18.27 18.08 -4.72
CA SER A 115 -16.96 18.73 -4.83
C SER A 115 -16.95 20.10 -4.15
N VAL A 116 -17.98 20.93 -4.36
CA VAL A 116 -18.06 22.27 -3.74
C VAL A 116 -18.10 22.21 -2.22
N ILE A 117 -18.92 21.31 -1.66
CA ILE A 117 -19.03 21.10 -0.22
C ILE A 117 -17.70 20.61 0.36
N LEU A 118 -17.05 19.67 -0.31
CA LEU A 118 -15.78 19.09 0.13
C LEU A 118 -14.59 20.04 -0.04
N GLU A 119 -14.63 20.96 -1.00
CA GLU A 119 -13.63 22.02 -1.17
C GLU A 119 -13.80 23.14 -0.12
N ASN A 120 -15.00 23.31 0.44
CA ASN A 120 -15.32 24.36 1.40
C ASN A 120 -16.06 23.83 2.65
N PRO A 121 -15.49 22.91 3.45
CA PRO A 121 -16.21 22.28 4.56
C PRO A 121 -16.63 23.26 5.67
N SER A 122 -15.86 24.34 5.90
CA SER A 122 -16.24 25.38 6.87
C SER A 122 -17.55 26.06 6.50
N THR A 123 -17.71 26.44 5.23
CA THR A 123 -18.91 27.13 4.73
C THR A 123 -20.14 26.23 4.75
N TYR A 124 -20.01 24.96 4.35
CA TYR A 124 -21.16 24.09 4.09
C TYR A 124 -21.42 23.04 5.18
N LEU A 125 -20.41 22.68 5.98
CA LEU A 125 -20.50 21.66 7.04
C LEU A 125 -20.20 22.23 8.45
N ALA A 126 -19.94 23.54 8.56
CA ALA A 126 -19.59 24.22 9.83
C ALA A 126 -18.37 23.59 10.54
N ILE A 127 -17.39 23.12 9.77
CA ILE A 127 -16.15 22.56 10.29
C ILE A 127 -15.09 23.67 10.29
N ASP A 128 -14.85 24.27 11.46
CA ASP A 128 -13.98 25.45 11.55
C ASP A 128 -12.48 25.09 11.65
N GLN A 129 -12.15 23.93 12.19
CA GLN A 129 -10.75 23.55 12.41
C GLN A 129 -10.08 23.11 11.10
N PRO A 130 -8.96 23.74 10.67
CA PRO A 130 -8.32 23.42 9.39
C PRO A 130 -7.98 21.94 9.21
N ALA A 131 -7.47 21.30 10.26
CA ALA A 131 -7.11 19.88 10.24
C ALA A 131 -8.35 18.97 10.00
N GLN A 132 -9.49 19.30 10.61
CA GLN A 132 -10.74 18.56 10.43
C GLN A 132 -11.33 18.83 9.03
N GLN A 133 -11.20 20.05 8.52
CA GLN A 133 -11.60 20.37 7.15
C GLN A 133 -10.81 19.51 6.16
N SER A 134 -9.48 19.45 6.26
CA SER A 134 -8.64 18.63 5.40
C SER A 134 -9.01 17.14 5.44
N LEU A 135 -9.33 16.60 6.62
CA LEU A 135 -9.76 15.21 6.76
C LEU A 135 -11.08 14.95 6.02
N VAL A 136 -12.06 15.82 6.21
CA VAL A 136 -13.37 15.70 5.55
C VAL A 136 -13.24 15.87 4.04
N SER A 137 -12.45 16.84 3.58
CA SER A 137 -12.18 17.04 2.16
C SER A 137 -11.50 15.81 1.54
N SER A 138 -10.45 15.30 2.15
CA SER A 138 -9.65 14.19 1.62
C SER A 138 -10.45 12.89 1.56
N VAL A 139 -11.05 12.48 2.70
CA VAL A 139 -11.85 11.25 2.77
C VAL A 139 -13.12 11.38 1.94
N GLY A 140 -13.81 12.51 2.01
CA GLY A 140 -15.03 12.74 1.25
C GLY A 140 -14.79 12.74 -0.25
N ARG A 141 -13.65 13.26 -0.71
CA ARG A 141 -13.27 13.21 -2.12
C ARG A 141 -12.96 11.79 -2.57
N ALA A 142 -12.27 11.00 -1.75
CA ALA A 142 -12.05 9.59 -2.03
C ALA A 142 -13.38 8.81 -2.17
N ILE A 143 -14.38 9.07 -1.31
CA ILE A 143 -15.73 8.49 -1.44
C ILE A 143 -16.39 8.95 -2.73
N LEU A 144 -16.36 10.26 -3.02
CA LEU A 144 -17.02 10.84 -4.18
C LEU A 144 -16.43 10.26 -5.47
N ASP A 145 -15.11 10.21 -5.58
CA ASP A 145 -14.40 9.66 -6.73
C ASP A 145 -14.78 8.19 -6.98
N LEU A 146 -14.87 7.37 -5.93
CA LEU A 146 -15.28 5.95 -6.04
C LEU A 146 -16.73 5.77 -6.51
N LEU A 147 -17.62 6.71 -6.15
CA LEU A 147 -19.03 6.68 -6.54
C LEU A 147 -19.25 7.06 -8.01
N ILE A 148 -18.40 7.94 -8.55
CA ILE A 148 -18.57 8.56 -9.88
C ILE A 148 -17.53 8.11 -10.91
N GLU A 149 -16.65 7.18 -10.55
CA GLU A 149 -15.55 6.65 -11.39
C GLU A 149 -16.07 6.10 -12.73
N ASP A 150 -17.17 5.35 -12.69
CA ASP A 150 -17.80 4.78 -13.86
C ASP A 150 -18.81 5.75 -14.50
N GLU A 151 -19.24 5.45 -15.74
CA GLU A 151 -20.29 6.24 -16.41
C GLU A 151 -21.65 6.16 -15.71
N THR A 152 -21.80 5.19 -14.81
CA THR A 152 -22.99 4.93 -14.00
C THR A 152 -22.63 5.01 -12.53
N LEU A 153 -23.53 5.54 -11.71
CA LEU A 153 -23.32 5.58 -10.26
C LEU A 153 -23.33 4.16 -9.70
N ASN A 154 -22.23 3.78 -9.02
CA ASN A 154 -22.08 2.43 -8.49
C ASN A 154 -21.74 2.45 -6.99
N LEU A 155 -22.74 2.16 -6.15
CA LEU A 155 -22.55 2.06 -4.70
C LEU A 155 -21.72 0.83 -4.31
N GLU A 156 -21.70 -0.22 -5.12
CA GLU A 156 -20.94 -1.44 -4.84
C GLU A 156 -19.44 -1.15 -4.77
N ASN A 157 -18.97 -0.14 -5.52
CA ASN A 157 -17.58 0.30 -5.50
C ASN A 157 -17.11 0.69 -4.09
N LEU A 158 -18.00 1.27 -3.26
CA LEU A 158 -17.67 1.66 -1.87
C LEU A 158 -17.43 0.48 -0.93
N PHE A 159 -17.91 -0.71 -1.28
CA PHE A 159 -17.79 -1.92 -0.46
C PHE A 159 -16.67 -2.84 -0.95
N THR A 160 -15.79 -2.34 -1.81
CA THR A 160 -14.63 -3.08 -2.32
C THR A 160 -13.41 -2.88 -1.42
N ARG A 161 -12.48 -3.84 -1.44
CA ARG A 161 -11.17 -3.69 -0.77
C ARG A 161 -10.46 -2.40 -1.21
N ARG A 162 -10.48 -2.11 -2.51
CA ARG A 162 -9.90 -0.89 -3.09
C ARG A 162 -10.47 0.38 -2.47
N ALA A 163 -11.78 0.42 -2.21
CA ALA A 163 -12.39 1.57 -1.54
C ALA A 163 -11.84 1.77 -0.13
N ILE A 164 -11.73 0.69 0.65
CA ILE A 164 -11.16 0.76 2.00
C ILE A 164 -9.69 1.21 1.94
N ASP A 165 -8.90 0.66 1.01
CA ASP A 165 -7.50 1.06 0.81
C ASP A 165 -7.38 2.56 0.50
N ASN A 166 -8.21 3.08 -0.42
CA ASN A 166 -8.22 4.49 -0.79
C ASN A 166 -8.63 5.39 0.38
N LEU A 167 -9.67 5.01 1.15
CA LEU A 167 -10.16 5.79 2.28
C LEU A 167 -9.14 5.85 3.42
N VAL A 168 -8.52 4.72 3.73
CA VAL A 168 -7.51 4.64 4.78
C VAL A 168 -6.23 5.37 4.35
N GLY A 169 -5.80 5.23 3.10
CA GLY A 169 -4.69 6.00 2.54
C GLY A 169 -4.93 7.51 2.61
N ALA A 170 -6.11 7.98 2.21
CA ALA A 170 -6.50 9.39 2.29
C ALA A 170 -6.52 9.91 3.75
N ALA A 171 -7.04 9.14 4.69
CA ALA A 171 -7.06 9.48 6.11
C ALA A 171 -5.64 9.56 6.69
N LEU A 172 -4.78 8.56 6.41
CA LEU A 172 -3.39 8.54 6.89
C LEU A 172 -2.53 9.63 6.25
N THR A 173 -2.77 9.97 4.98
CA THR A 173 -2.12 11.11 4.31
C THR A 173 -2.52 12.41 4.99
N THR A 174 -3.80 12.57 5.32
CA THR A 174 -4.24 13.77 6.07
C THR A 174 -3.61 13.80 7.46
N LEU A 175 -3.53 12.64 8.13
CA LEU A 175 -2.94 12.52 9.46
C LEU A 175 -1.45 12.87 9.46
N SER A 176 -0.73 12.52 8.39
CA SER A 176 0.68 12.86 8.23
C SER A 176 0.88 14.36 8.07
N GLU A 177 0.02 15.04 7.31
CA GLU A 177 0.05 16.49 7.11
C GLU A 177 -0.45 17.28 8.32
N TYR A 178 -1.44 16.73 9.06
CA TYR A 178 -2.10 17.38 10.19
C TYR A 178 -2.07 16.51 11.46
N PRO A 179 -0.90 16.28 12.09
CA PRO A 179 -0.78 15.44 13.29
C PRO A 179 -1.53 15.99 14.51
N SER A 180 -1.98 17.24 14.48
CA SER A 180 -2.89 17.81 15.50
C SER A 180 -4.21 17.05 15.61
N LEU A 181 -4.62 16.32 14.58
CA LEU A 181 -5.81 15.45 14.61
C LEU A 181 -5.75 14.38 15.71
N LEU A 182 -4.55 14.02 16.17
CA LEU A 182 -4.33 12.99 17.19
C LEU A 182 -4.54 13.51 18.61
N GLY A 183 -4.72 14.82 18.80
CA GLY A 183 -4.89 15.41 20.13
C GLY A 183 -3.67 15.27 21.05
N VAL A 184 -2.50 14.96 20.48
CA VAL A 184 -1.23 14.89 21.21
C VAL A 184 -0.66 16.30 21.29
N ASP A 185 -0.02 16.69 22.39
CA ASP A 185 0.65 18.00 22.50
C ASP A 185 2.17 17.94 22.32
N ASN A 186 2.78 16.79 22.65
CA ASN A 186 4.22 16.60 22.54
C ASN A 186 4.68 16.67 21.07
N LEU A 187 5.58 17.61 20.77
CA LEU A 187 6.10 17.84 19.42
C LEU A 187 6.86 16.64 18.85
N GLY A 188 7.56 15.90 19.70
CA GLY A 188 8.28 14.70 19.28
C GLY A 188 7.31 13.61 18.84
N ILE A 189 6.33 13.31 19.68
CA ILE A 189 5.31 12.30 19.38
C ILE A 189 4.50 12.69 18.13
N LYS A 190 4.15 13.97 17.94
CA LYS A 190 3.50 14.46 16.71
C LYS A 190 4.31 14.15 15.46
N LYS A 191 5.63 14.37 15.52
CA LYS A 191 6.54 14.13 14.40
C LYS A 191 6.62 12.64 14.05
N ILE A 192 6.74 11.76 15.06
CA ILE A 192 6.72 10.30 14.87
C ILE A 192 5.41 9.88 14.21
N LEU A 193 4.28 10.27 14.80
CA LEU A 193 2.96 9.87 14.31
C LEU A 193 2.69 10.37 12.89
N SER A 194 3.08 11.62 12.58
CA SER A 194 2.99 12.19 11.25
C SER A 194 3.72 11.33 10.23
N GLN A 195 4.97 10.97 10.51
CA GLN A 195 5.76 10.19 9.58
C GLN A 195 5.31 8.73 9.48
N VAL A 196 4.99 8.06 10.61
CA VAL A 196 4.43 6.71 10.59
C VAL A 196 3.18 6.69 9.72
N ALA A 197 2.28 7.66 9.89
CA ALA A 197 1.09 7.77 9.07
C ALA A 197 1.43 7.98 7.58
N GLY A 198 2.40 8.84 7.27
CA GLY A 198 2.83 9.10 5.89
C GLY A 198 3.42 7.87 5.20
N GLU A 199 4.32 7.15 5.88
CA GLU A 199 4.92 5.92 5.35
C GLU A 199 3.88 4.82 5.18
N LEU A 200 3.01 4.61 6.18
CA LEU A 200 1.92 3.63 6.10
C LEU A 200 0.90 3.97 5.00
N ALA A 201 0.61 5.25 4.76
CA ALA A 201 -0.27 5.69 3.67
C ALA A 201 0.25 5.24 2.29
N SER A 202 1.58 5.19 2.11
CA SER A 202 2.20 4.74 0.87
C SER A 202 2.16 3.23 0.66
N SER A 203 1.99 2.46 1.73
CA SER A 203 2.04 0.98 1.72
C SER A 203 0.69 0.30 1.96
N VAL A 204 -0.42 1.06 2.03
CA VAL A 204 -1.77 0.54 2.34
C VAL A 204 -2.19 -0.56 1.38
N LYS A 205 -1.86 -0.41 0.09
CA LYS A 205 -2.29 -1.34 -0.96
C LYS A 205 -1.64 -2.71 -0.80
N GLU A 206 -0.38 -2.72 -0.38
CA GLU A 206 0.43 -3.91 -0.20
C GLU A 206 0.10 -4.62 1.12
N LEU A 207 -0.07 -3.85 2.19
CA LEU A 207 -0.25 -4.35 3.56
C LEU A 207 -1.71 -4.59 3.94
N GLY A 208 -2.63 -3.89 3.31
CA GLY A 208 -4.03 -3.87 3.73
C GLY A 208 -4.27 -2.95 4.94
N PRO A 209 -5.47 -2.33 5.01
CA PRO A 209 -5.81 -1.28 5.96
C PRO A 209 -5.89 -1.77 7.42
N ASP A 210 -6.10 -3.07 7.61
CA ASP A 210 -6.29 -3.70 8.90
C ASP A 210 -4.97 -3.94 9.65
N MET A 211 -3.84 -4.05 8.93
CA MET A 211 -2.50 -4.21 9.54
C MET A 211 -1.94 -2.90 10.10
N LEU A 212 -2.31 -1.76 9.52
CA LEU A 212 -1.71 -0.45 9.81
C LEU A 212 -1.84 -0.02 11.28
N PRO A 213 -2.99 -0.20 11.96
CA PRO A 213 -3.09 0.14 13.39
C PRO A 213 -2.12 -0.67 14.26
N GLU A 214 -1.91 -1.95 13.95
CA GLU A 214 -0.98 -2.80 14.70
C GLU A 214 0.48 -2.40 14.44
N ILE A 215 0.84 -2.12 13.19
CA ILE A 215 2.18 -1.63 12.86
C ILE A 215 2.47 -0.32 13.59
N MET A 216 1.51 0.62 13.57
CA MET A 216 1.61 1.88 14.29
C MET A 216 1.74 1.67 15.80
N ARG A 217 0.95 0.76 16.39
CA ARG A 217 1.04 0.40 17.80
C ARG A 217 2.44 -0.12 18.14
N ILE A 218 2.96 -1.09 17.39
CA ILE A 218 4.27 -1.71 17.65
C ILE A 218 5.39 -0.66 17.58
N ILE A 219 5.39 0.20 16.55
CA ILE A 219 6.39 1.27 16.41
C ILE A 219 6.32 2.20 17.63
N LEU A 220 5.13 2.66 18.02
CA LEU A 220 4.97 3.57 19.15
C LEU A 220 5.36 2.94 20.49
N GLU A 221 4.98 1.69 20.71
CA GLU A 221 5.30 0.94 21.92
C GLU A 221 6.82 0.78 22.08
N LYS A 222 7.51 0.32 21.03
CA LYS A 222 8.97 0.16 21.06
C LYS A 222 9.69 1.51 21.13
N THR A 223 9.14 2.56 20.50
CA THR A 223 9.67 3.93 20.61
C THR A 223 9.55 4.47 22.03
N ALA A 224 8.41 4.26 22.69
CA ALA A 224 8.19 4.75 24.05
C ALA A 224 9.19 4.15 25.05
N VAL A 225 9.60 2.89 24.83
CA VAL A 225 10.57 2.19 25.69
C VAL A 225 12.02 2.58 25.37
N ASN A 226 12.32 2.95 24.11
CA ASN A 226 13.71 3.08 23.63
C ASN A 226 14.01 4.44 22.98
N ALA A 227 13.27 5.49 23.34
CA ALA A 227 13.25 6.77 22.62
C ALA A 227 14.65 7.35 22.38
N GLU A 228 15.54 7.34 23.37
CA GLU A 228 16.91 7.87 23.25
C GLU A 228 17.78 7.08 22.25
N LEU A 229 17.51 5.77 22.08
CA LEU A 229 18.27 4.89 21.18
C LEU A 229 17.75 4.96 19.74
N VAL A 230 16.42 4.94 19.57
CA VAL A 230 15.78 4.92 18.25
C VAL A 230 15.59 6.31 17.68
N TRP A 231 15.74 7.34 18.52
CA TRP A 231 15.65 8.74 18.17
C TRP A 231 16.61 9.61 18.99
N PRO A 232 17.93 9.47 18.79
CA PRO A 232 18.93 10.20 19.57
C PRO A 232 18.87 11.72 19.37
N ASP A 233 19.22 12.46 20.43
CA ASP A 233 19.20 13.93 20.49
C ASP A 233 20.01 14.54 19.34
N GLY A 234 19.33 15.31 18.48
CA GLY A 234 19.94 15.99 17.32
C GLY A 234 19.20 15.77 16.00
N PHE A 235 18.36 14.75 15.91
CA PHE A 235 17.56 14.49 14.71
C PHE A 235 16.20 15.20 14.78
N GLN A 236 16.21 16.47 14.39
CA GLN A 236 14.99 17.24 14.09
C GLN A 236 14.14 16.61 12.97
N ASP A 237 14.77 15.75 12.16
CA ASP A 237 14.19 15.05 11.02
C ASP A 237 13.65 13.67 11.42
N PRO A 238 12.32 13.46 11.34
CA PRO A 238 11.70 12.17 11.60
C PRO A 238 12.23 11.05 10.68
N SER A 239 12.68 11.36 9.45
CA SER A 239 13.21 10.37 8.47
C SER A 239 14.33 9.46 9.02
N LYS A 240 14.95 9.88 10.13
CA LYS A 240 16.04 9.19 10.80
C LYS A 240 15.60 8.38 12.02
N HIS A 241 14.30 8.27 12.26
CA HIS A 241 13.74 7.42 13.29
C HIS A 241 13.90 5.94 12.89
N LEU A 242 14.78 5.23 13.58
CA LEU A 242 15.27 3.92 13.17
C LEU A 242 14.14 2.90 12.98
N LEU A 243 13.13 2.89 13.85
CA LEU A 243 12.01 1.94 13.74
C LEU A 243 11.09 2.20 12.55
N ILE A 244 10.96 3.46 12.11
CA ILE A 244 10.11 3.80 10.96
C ILE A 244 10.82 3.36 9.69
N THR A 245 12.11 3.69 9.57
CA THR A 245 12.96 3.26 8.46
C THR A 245 13.00 1.74 8.35
N ALA A 246 13.21 1.03 9.47
CA ALA A 246 13.23 -0.43 9.49
C ALA A 246 11.91 -1.06 9.07
N SER A 247 10.79 -0.52 9.56
CA SER A 247 9.45 -0.99 9.18
C SER A 247 9.24 -0.81 7.68
N LYS A 248 9.58 0.35 7.13
CA LYS A 248 9.45 0.64 5.70
C LYS A 248 10.25 -0.35 4.86
N GLU A 249 11.54 -0.50 5.13
CA GLU A 249 12.41 -1.41 4.36
C GLU A 249 11.92 -2.85 4.38
N LEU A 250 11.52 -3.35 5.56
CA LEU A 250 10.98 -4.70 5.70
C LEU A 250 9.67 -4.87 4.91
N LEU A 251 8.73 -3.94 5.09
CA LEU A 251 7.40 -4.05 4.50
C LEU A 251 7.45 -3.89 2.97
N GLU A 252 8.30 -3.00 2.45
CA GLU A 252 8.56 -2.86 1.02
C GLU A 252 9.15 -4.16 0.44
N GLU A 253 10.10 -4.80 1.12
CA GLU A 253 10.72 -6.02 0.64
C GLU A 253 9.75 -7.22 0.67
N LEU A 254 8.95 -7.36 1.73
CA LEU A 254 7.90 -8.38 1.82
C LEU A 254 6.80 -8.19 0.77
N ALA A 255 6.50 -6.94 0.41
CA ALA A 255 5.47 -6.58 -0.57
C ALA A 255 5.89 -6.79 -2.03
N LYS A 256 7.19 -6.88 -2.33
CA LYS A 256 7.67 -7.04 -3.71
C LYS A 256 7.08 -8.29 -4.37
N PRO A 257 6.77 -8.25 -5.67
CA PRO A 257 6.41 -9.47 -6.41
C PRO A 257 7.57 -10.49 -6.39
N PRO A 258 7.30 -11.78 -6.68
CA PRO A 258 8.36 -12.76 -6.86
C PRO A 258 9.33 -12.35 -7.97
N THR A 259 10.60 -12.72 -7.83
CA THR A 259 11.59 -12.51 -8.89
C THR A 259 11.20 -13.30 -10.15
N ASP A 260 11.51 -12.77 -11.33
CA ASP A 260 11.21 -13.45 -12.60
C ASP A 260 11.86 -14.84 -12.64
N GLY A 261 11.03 -15.88 -12.85
CA GLY A 261 11.46 -17.28 -12.88
C GLY A 261 11.37 -18.03 -11.55
N SER A 262 11.02 -17.35 -10.45
CA SER A 262 10.78 -17.99 -9.15
C SER A 262 9.58 -18.94 -9.21
N LYS A 263 9.77 -20.19 -8.75
CA LYS A 263 8.71 -21.23 -8.79
C LYS A 263 7.72 -21.10 -7.64
N TRP A 264 8.10 -20.39 -6.58
CA TRP A 264 7.33 -20.23 -5.37
C TRP A 264 7.73 -18.94 -4.64
N LYS A 265 6.79 -18.32 -3.93
CA LYS A 265 7.06 -17.25 -2.97
C LYS A 265 6.21 -17.50 -1.72
N PRO A 266 6.79 -17.47 -0.51
CA PRO A 266 6.01 -17.56 0.72
C PRO A 266 4.96 -16.45 0.78
N ARG A 267 3.70 -16.81 1.03
CA ARG A 267 2.65 -15.85 1.36
C ARG A 267 2.46 -15.88 2.87
N LEU A 268 3.14 -14.98 3.57
CA LEU A 268 3.00 -14.84 5.02
C LEU A 268 1.58 -14.36 5.36
N SER A 269 1.01 -14.92 6.43
CA SER A 269 -0.21 -14.38 7.02
C SER A 269 0.06 -13.03 7.68
N ARG A 270 -1.01 -12.30 8.01
CA ARG A 270 -0.93 -11.06 8.77
C ARG A 270 -0.12 -11.21 10.06
N ASP A 271 -0.46 -12.21 10.87
CA ASP A 271 0.22 -12.45 12.16
C ASP A 271 1.71 -12.76 11.93
N GLN A 272 2.04 -13.51 10.87
CA GLN A 272 3.44 -13.80 10.53
C GLN A 272 4.22 -12.56 10.09
N ILE A 273 3.60 -11.63 9.36
CA ILE A 273 4.22 -10.35 9.00
C ILE A 273 4.47 -9.51 10.26
N LEU A 274 3.49 -9.44 11.16
CA LEU A 274 3.61 -8.70 12.42
C LEU A 274 4.70 -9.32 13.33
N ASP A 275 4.79 -10.65 13.42
CA ASP A 275 5.84 -11.33 14.18
C ASP A 275 7.25 -11.04 13.63
N VAL A 276 7.40 -11.05 12.29
CA VAL A 276 8.67 -10.72 11.63
C VAL A 276 9.03 -9.25 11.87
N LEU A 277 8.06 -8.33 11.76
CA LEU A 277 8.23 -6.93 12.06
C LEU A 277 8.66 -6.72 13.52
N GLU A 278 7.99 -7.37 14.47
CA GLU A 278 8.27 -7.19 15.89
C GLU A 278 9.70 -7.58 16.23
N ILE A 279 10.16 -8.73 15.72
CA ILE A 279 11.55 -9.20 15.89
C ILE A 279 12.53 -8.27 15.19
N THR A 280 12.20 -7.80 13.98
CA THR A 280 13.03 -6.85 13.25
C THR A 280 13.27 -5.59 14.07
N LEU A 281 12.20 -5.03 14.64
CA LEU A 281 12.27 -3.83 15.46
C LEU A 281 12.99 -4.08 16.80
N ASP A 282 12.84 -5.26 17.41
CA ASP A 282 13.62 -5.63 18.60
C ASP A 282 15.12 -5.70 18.31
N GLU A 283 15.50 -6.30 17.18
CA GLU A 283 16.89 -6.39 16.76
C GLU A 283 17.48 -5.01 16.42
N VAL A 284 16.69 -4.12 15.82
CA VAL A 284 17.06 -2.71 15.60
C VAL A 284 17.26 -1.96 16.91
N VAL A 285 16.36 -2.14 17.89
CA VAL A 285 16.50 -1.52 19.21
C VAL A 285 17.78 -1.99 19.91
N ARG A 286 18.12 -3.27 19.80
CA ARG A 286 19.34 -3.85 20.38
C ARG A 286 20.61 -3.37 19.66
N ASN A 287 20.50 -3.06 18.37
CA ASN A 287 21.62 -2.72 17.51
C ASN A 287 21.35 -1.47 16.66
N PRO A 288 21.12 -0.30 17.29
CA PRO A 288 20.67 0.91 16.59
C PRO A 288 21.70 1.41 15.55
N GLN A 289 22.98 1.08 15.74
CA GLN A 289 24.06 1.46 14.83
C GLN A 289 23.88 0.92 13.41
N TRP A 290 23.16 -0.19 13.20
CA TRP A 290 22.93 -0.75 11.86
C TRP A 290 22.24 0.23 10.91
N LEU A 291 21.32 1.04 11.43
CA LEU A 291 20.57 2.03 10.66
C LEU A 291 21.26 3.39 10.65
N ILE A 292 22.08 3.70 11.66
CA ILE A 292 22.82 4.97 11.72
C ILE A 292 23.90 5.04 10.63
N GLU A 293 24.58 3.93 10.31
CA GLU A 293 25.55 3.87 9.19
C GLU A 293 24.88 3.96 7.81
N MET A 294 23.54 3.83 7.72
CA MET A 294 22.79 3.99 6.47
C MET A 294 22.60 5.46 6.06
N ALA A 295 22.81 6.42 6.96
CA ALA A 295 22.66 7.85 6.65
C ALA A 295 23.77 8.40 5.72
N ASP A 296 24.84 7.63 5.47
CA ASP A 296 25.96 8.00 4.58
C ASP A 296 26.01 7.18 3.26
N GLY A 297 24.95 6.44 2.91
CA GLY A 297 24.72 5.99 1.52
C GLY A 297 25.33 4.65 1.10
N THR A 298 25.44 3.68 2.01
CA THR A 298 25.75 2.27 1.65
C THR A 298 24.57 1.35 1.97
N ASP A 299 24.28 0.43 1.03
CA ASP A 299 23.13 -0.48 0.96
C ASP A 299 22.48 -0.82 2.31
N ALA A 300 21.16 -0.58 2.41
CA ALA A 300 20.35 -0.84 3.60
C ALA A 300 20.51 -2.29 4.09
N TYR A 301 21.20 -2.48 5.22
CA TYR A 301 21.55 -3.80 5.76
C TYR A 301 20.33 -4.66 6.10
N LEU A 302 19.24 -4.04 6.58
CA LEU A 302 18.01 -4.74 6.90
C LEU A 302 17.25 -5.14 5.62
N GLY A 303 17.05 -4.20 4.70
CA GLY A 303 16.50 -4.51 3.38
C GLY A 303 17.28 -5.62 2.66
N ALA A 304 18.63 -5.57 2.72
CA ALA A 304 19.51 -6.60 2.19
C ALA A 304 19.34 -7.96 2.87
N ALA A 305 19.24 -7.99 4.20
CA ALA A 305 19.01 -9.20 4.99
C ALA A 305 17.70 -9.89 4.61
N VAL A 306 16.61 -9.13 4.63
CA VAL A 306 15.27 -9.62 4.28
C VAL A 306 15.24 -10.09 2.83
N LYS A 307 15.83 -9.30 1.93
CA LYS A 307 15.93 -9.65 0.51
C LYS A 307 16.70 -10.95 0.31
N ALA A 308 17.85 -11.13 0.97
CA ALA A 308 18.63 -12.35 0.89
C ALA A 308 17.84 -13.57 1.36
N ALA A 309 17.10 -13.45 2.48
CA ALA A 309 16.22 -14.49 2.97
C ALA A 309 15.10 -14.82 1.96
N ILE A 310 14.41 -13.81 1.43
CA ILE A 310 13.35 -13.99 0.43
C ILE A 310 13.89 -14.63 -0.84
N ASN A 311 15.02 -14.15 -1.38
CA ASN A 311 15.65 -14.70 -2.57
C ASN A 311 15.96 -16.19 -2.42
N ALA A 312 16.54 -16.59 -1.27
CA ALA A 312 16.84 -17.99 -1.00
C ALA A 312 15.54 -18.82 -0.88
N LEU A 313 14.53 -18.29 -0.19
CA LEU A 313 13.23 -18.95 -0.05
C LEU A 313 12.47 -19.06 -1.38
N GLU A 314 12.64 -18.13 -2.32
CA GLU A 314 12.04 -18.21 -3.66
C GLU A 314 12.59 -19.37 -4.51
N LYS A 315 13.76 -19.92 -4.16
CA LYS A 315 14.34 -21.11 -4.78
C LYS A 315 13.78 -22.43 -4.23
N VAL A 316 13.04 -22.38 -3.13
CA VAL A 316 12.45 -23.58 -2.52
C VAL A 316 11.39 -24.17 -3.46
N PRO A 317 11.41 -25.49 -3.72
CA PRO A 317 10.37 -26.09 -4.55
C PRO A 317 8.97 -25.94 -3.91
N PRO A 318 7.91 -25.80 -4.72
CA PRO A 318 6.56 -25.58 -4.20
C PRO A 318 6.12 -26.66 -3.21
N ASN A 319 5.41 -26.26 -2.15
CA ASN A 319 4.87 -27.14 -1.11
C ASN A 319 5.93 -27.94 -0.32
N ARG A 320 7.19 -27.50 -0.28
CA ARG A 320 8.24 -28.11 0.54
C ARG A 320 8.24 -27.62 1.99
N ILE A 321 7.96 -26.34 2.19
CA ILE A 321 7.85 -25.71 3.51
C ILE A 321 6.58 -24.87 3.54
N THR A 322 6.08 -24.60 4.74
CA THR A 322 4.93 -23.71 4.91
C THR A 322 5.35 -22.25 5.01
N ALA A 323 4.38 -21.34 4.92
CA ALA A 323 4.62 -19.93 5.18
C ALA A 323 5.11 -19.67 6.62
N SER A 324 4.74 -20.53 7.59
CA SER A 324 5.21 -20.45 8.97
C SER A 324 6.71 -20.66 9.05
N THR A 325 7.20 -21.75 8.45
CA THR A 325 8.63 -22.05 8.36
C THR A 325 9.41 -20.97 7.62
N ALA A 326 8.86 -20.44 6.52
CA ALA A 326 9.47 -19.31 5.82
C ALA A 326 9.61 -18.08 6.73
N GLY A 327 8.56 -17.75 7.51
CA GLY A 327 8.62 -16.69 8.51
C GLY A 327 9.64 -16.96 9.61
N ALA A 328 9.79 -18.20 10.07
CA ALA A 328 10.81 -18.60 11.04
C ALA A 328 12.24 -18.42 10.49
N VAL A 329 12.48 -18.81 9.24
CA VAL A 329 13.77 -18.60 8.57
C VAL A 329 14.11 -17.12 8.42
N ILE A 330 13.16 -16.28 8.00
CA ILE A 330 13.37 -14.83 7.90
C ILE A 330 13.77 -14.26 9.28
N LYS A 331 13.07 -14.67 10.35
CA LYS A 331 13.40 -14.25 11.72
C LYS A 331 14.82 -14.68 12.12
N GLU A 332 15.22 -15.90 11.80
CA GLU A 332 16.56 -16.39 12.17
C GLU A 332 17.66 -15.72 11.36
N VAL A 333 17.43 -15.42 10.08
CA VAL A 333 18.36 -14.64 9.26
C VAL A 333 18.59 -13.25 9.83
N ILE A 334 17.51 -12.57 10.24
CA ILE A 334 17.60 -11.25 10.87
C ILE A 334 18.42 -11.31 12.16
N ARG A 335 18.27 -12.37 12.96
CA ARG A 335 19.06 -12.58 14.19
C ARG A 335 20.52 -12.96 13.90
N ALA A 336 20.79 -13.78 12.89
CA ALA A 336 22.16 -14.17 12.57
C ALA A 336 22.98 -12.95 12.11
N ILE A 337 22.40 -12.15 11.22
CA ILE A 337 22.97 -10.87 10.78
C ILE A 337 23.10 -9.91 11.97
N SER A 338 22.17 -10.01 12.93
CA SER A 338 22.25 -9.17 14.11
C SER A 338 23.46 -9.41 14.99
N ARG A 339 23.78 -10.69 15.15
CA ARG A 339 24.96 -11.13 15.87
C ARG A 339 26.23 -10.81 15.10
N ARG A 340 26.20 -10.93 13.77
CA ARG A 340 27.39 -10.77 12.91
C ARG A 340 27.10 -10.12 11.55
N ARG A 341 27.61 -8.91 11.36
CA ARG A 341 27.53 -8.14 10.11
C ARG A 341 28.12 -8.85 8.90
N ASP A 342 29.18 -9.64 9.10
CA ASP A 342 29.93 -10.32 8.04
C ASP A 342 29.04 -11.26 7.18
N PHE A 343 27.83 -11.62 7.65
CA PHE A 343 26.84 -12.34 6.86
C PHE A 343 26.38 -11.58 5.60
N LEU A 344 26.50 -10.25 5.61
CA LEU A 344 26.16 -9.37 4.50
C LEU A 344 27.33 -9.14 3.54
N ASP A 345 28.52 -9.65 3.86
CA ASP A 345 29.67 -9.51 2.98
C ASP A 345 29.44 -10.28 1.67
N LYS A 346 29.74 -9.63 0.56
CA LYS A 346 29.69 -10.27 -0.75
C LYS A 346 30.97 -11.07 -0.96
N ILE A 347 30.81 -12.36 -1.17
CA ILE A 347 31.90 -13.29 -1.46
C ILE A 347 31.62 -14.06 -2.75
N SER A 348 32.67 -14.63 -3.34
CA SER A 348 32.57 -15.49 -4.52
C SER A 348 32.97 -16.91 -4.15
N VAL A 349 32.06 -17.86 -4.40
CA VAL A 349 32.25 -19.29 -4.14
C VAL A 349 32.03 -20.04 -5.46
N GLY A 350 33.14 -20.44 -6.10
CA GLY A 350 33.09 -20.99 -7.45
C GLY A 350 32.57 -19.96 -8.45
N GLU A 351 31.49 -20.27 -9.16
CA GLU A 351 30.83 -19.34 -10.10
C GLU A 351 29.74 -18.48 -9.44
N LYS A 352 29.33 -18.78 -8.20
CA LYS A 352 28.30 -18.03 -7.48
C LYS A 352 28.93 -16.84 -6.75
N THR A 353 28.33 -15.66 -6.88
CA THR A 353 28.68 -14.46 -6.10
C THR A 353 27.43 -13.94 -5.43
N GLY A 354 27.48 -13.72 -4.12
CA GLY A 354 26.34 -13.31 -3.32
C GLY A 354 26.76 -12.97 -1.90
N MET A 355 25.81 -12.54 -1.08
CA MET A 355 26.06 -12.36 0.36
C MET A 355 26.31 -13.73 1.00
N VAL A 356 27.16 -13.80 2.03
CA VAL A 356 27.42 -15.05 2.77
C VAL A 356 26.10 -15.73 3.19
N ILE A 357 25.16 -14.95 3.73
CA ILE A 357 23.86 -15.46 4.17
C ILE A 357 23.01 -16.02 3.02
N GLU A 358 23.01 -15.36 1.87
CA GLU A 358 22.30 -15.80 0.67
C GLU A 358 22.88 -17.14 0.19
N LEU A 359 24.20 -17.23 0.06
CA LEU A 359 24.88 -18.45 -0.36
C LEU A 359 24.68 -19.62 0.62
N ALA A 360 24.70 -19.35 1.93
CA ALA A 360 24.46 -20.37 2.95
C ALA A 360 23.02 -20.93 2.88
N LEU A 361 22.01 -20.05 2.80
CA LEU A 361 20.62 -20.46 2.67
C LEU A 361 20.35 -21.17 1.35
N GLU A 362 20.95 -20.72 0.25
CA GLU A 362 20.87 -21.41 -1.04
C GLU A 362 21.41 -22.84 -0.94
N ASN A 363 22.57 -23.04 -0.32
CA ASN A 363 23.11 -24.39 -0.10
C ASN A 363 22.17 -25.24 0.76
N ILE A 364 21.58 -24.67 1.83
CA ILE A 364 20.57 -25.38 2.63
C ILE A 364 19.38 -25.79 1.76
N VAL A 365 18.80 -24.87 0.99
CA VAL A 365 17.65 -25.15 0.13
C VAL A 365 17.99 -26.19 -0.94
N GLU A 366 19.11 -26.03 -1.64
CA GLU A 366 19.58 -26.92 -2.70
C GLU A 366 19.91 -28.33 -2.19
N ARG A 367 20.42 -28.47 -0.96
CA ARG A 367 20.80 -29.79 -0.42
C ARG A 367 19.66 -30.46 0.34
N ILE A 368 18.91 -29.72 1.14
CA ILE A 368 17.90 -30.26 2.06
C ILE A 368 16.53 -30.40 1.39
N LEU A 369 16.17 -29.49 0.49
CA LEU A 369 14.83 -29.44 -0.12
C LEU A 369 14.81 -29.85 -1.60
N SER A 370 15.90 -30.40 -2.13
CA SER A 370 16.01 -30.85 -3.53
C SER A 370 14.92 -31.84 -3.94
N ASP A 371 14.48 -31.71 -5.21
CA ASP A 371 13.59 -32.69 -5.85
C ASP A 371 14.28 -34.01 -6.19
N ASP A 372 15.62 -34.02 -6.26
CA ASP A 372 16.43 -35.19 -6.62
C ASP A 372 16.62 -36.18 -5.46
N ALA A 373 16.31 -35.76 -4.23
CA ALA A 373 16.41 -36.63 -3.05
C ALA A 373 15.32 -37.72 -3.04
N ASP A 374 15.68 -38.91 -2.52
CA ASP A 374 14.71 -40.01 -2.39
C ASP A 374 13.55 -39.64 -1.43
N ARG A 375 12.42 -40.35 -1.55
CA ARG A 375 11.20 -40.00 -0.81
C ARG A 375 11.38 -40.05 0.72
N LYS A 376 12.19 -40.97 1.24
CA LYS A 376 12.38 -41.15 2.68
C LYS A 376 13.22 -40.00 3.25
N THR A 377 14.31 -39.66 2.55
CA THR A 377 15.17 -38.51 2.88
C THR A 377 14.37 -37.21 2.85
N ARG A 378 13.57 -36.99 1.80
CA ARG A 378 12.70 -35.81 1.71
C ARG A 378 11.69 -35.70 2.85
N TRP A 379 11.09 -36.81 3.27
CA TRP A 379 10.10 -36.81 4.36
C TRP A 379 10.71 -36.45 5.73
N ALA A 380 11.95 -36.85 5.98
CA ALA A 380 12.62 -36.56 7.25
C ALA A 380 13.11 -35.10 7.31
N LEU A 381 13.64 -34.59 6.20
CA LEU A 381 14.27 -33.27 6.12
C LEU A 381 13.29 -32.11 5.91
N ALA A 382 12.15 -32.35 5.25
CA ALA A 382 11.17 -31.30 4.97
C ALA A 382 10.19 -31.02 6.13
N ARG A 383 10.42 -31.60 7.32
CA ARG A 383 9.62 -31.27 8.51
C ARG A 383 9.99 -29.87 8.99
N GLU A 384 8.98 -29.09 9.37
CA GLU A 384 9.15 -27.69 9.75
C GLU A 384 10.20 -27.52 10.85
N GLU A 385 10.10 -28.28 11.93
CA GLU A 385 10.99 -28.18 13.08
C GLU A 385 12.42 -28.62 12.75
N VAL A 386 12.57 -29.54 11.79
CA VAL A 386 13.87 -30.03 11.34
C VAL A 386 14.55 -29.00 10.45
N PHE A 387 13.81 -28.41 9.51
CA PHE A 387 14.35 -27.40 8.61
C PHE A 387 14.74 -26.12 9.36
N GLU A 388 13.90 -25.68 10.30
CA GLU A 388 14.21 -24.54 11.18
C GLU A 388 15.48 -24.78 11.99
N ALA A 389 15.59 -25.95 12.62
CA ALA A 389 16.79 -26.33 13.37
C ALA A 389 18.04 -26.39 12.48
N ILE A 390 17.94 -26.94 11.26
CA ILE A 390 19.07 -26.98 10.31
C ILE A 390 19.55 -25.56 9.99
N VAL A 391 18.64 -24.63 9.70
CA VAL A 391 18.99 -23.25 9.41
C VAL A 391 19.71 -22.61 10.60
N GLU A 392 19.14 -22.72 11.80
CA GLU A 392 19.74 -22.19 13.04
C GLU A 392 21.17 -22.74 13.26
N ILE A 393 21.33 -24.07 13.22
CA ILE A 393 22.62 -24.74 13.44
C ILE A 393 23.67 -24.32 12.41
N VAL A 394 23.29 -24.21 11.14
CA VAL A 394 24.21 -23.83 10.07
C VAL A 394 24.69 -22.39 10.25
N LEU A 395 23.79 -21.47 10.58
CA LEU A 395 24.15 -20.07 10.79
C LEU A 395 25.04 -19.92 12.03
N ASP A 396 24.71 -20.59 13.13
CA ASP A 396 25.52 -20.62 14.35
C ASP A 396 26.92 -21.20 14.08
N GLN A 397 27.03 -22.25 13.26
CA GLN A 397 28.32 -22.84 12.93
C GLN A 397 29.17 -21.88 12.08
N LEU A 398 28.57 -21.15 11.12
CA LEU A 398 29.27 -20.13 10.34
C LEU A 398 29.77 -18.97 11.21
N GLU A 399 29.00 -18.58 12.23
CA GLU A 399 29.44 -17.57 13.20
C GLU A 399 30.72 -17.99 13.94
N GLN A 400 30.83 -19.27 14.28
CA GLN A 400 31.97 -19.84 15.02
C GLN A 400 33.20 -20.09 14.14
N THR A 401 32.98 -20.50 12.89
CA THR A 401 34.06 -20.96 11.98
C THR A 401 34.57 -19.88 11.03
N GLY A 402 33.84 -18.77 10.91
CA GLY A 402 34.15 -17.68 9.99
C GLY A 402 33.36 -17.79 8.69
N MET A 403 33.26 -16.65 7.99
CA MET A 403 32.36 -16.45 6.85
C MET A 403 33.13 -16.30 5.53
N SER A 404 34.15 -17.13 5.33
CA SER A 404 34.98 -17.12 4.12
C SER A 404 34.38 -18.00 3.00
N PRO A 405 34.85 -17.85 1.76
CA PRO A 405 34.49 -18.77 0.67
C PRO A 405 34.72 -20.24 1.00
N GLU A 406 35.81 -20.55 1.71
CA GLU A 406 36.17 -21.90 2.15
C GLU A 406 35.15 -22.45 3.15
N SER A 407 34.72 -21.63 4.13
CA SER A 407 33.68 -22.02 5.09
C SER A 407 32.37 -22.39 4.41
N ILE A 408 31.96 -21.65 3.37
CA ILE A 408 30.74 -21.95 2.61
C ILE A 408 30.88 -23.24 1.80
N GLN A 409 32.08 -23.54 1.25
CA GLN A 409 32.34 -24.83 0.60
C GLN A 409 32.34 -26.00 1.59
N LEU A 410 32.89 -25.80 2.79
CA LEU A 410 32.88 -26.82 3.85
C LEU A 410 31.45 -27.07 4.35
N LEU A 411 30.64 -26.02 4.48
CA LEU A 411 29.22 -26.13 4.78
C LEU A 411 28.48 -26.95 3.72
N ASP A 412 28.67 -26.65 2.43
CA ASP A 412 28.02 -27.40 1.35
C ASP A 412 28.38 -28.90 1.39
N LYS A 413 29.65 -29.22 1.63
CA LYS A 413 30.12 -30.60 1.83
C LYS A 413 29.50 -31.26 3.06
N ALA A 414 29.34 -30.52 4.16
CA ALA A 414 28.73 -31.04 5.38
C ALA A 414 27.25 -31.38 5.17
N LEU A 415 26.51 -30.49 4.50
CA LEU A 415 25.12 -30.71 4.13
C LEU A 415 24.97 -31.90 3.19
N GLU A 416 25.79 -31.99 2.15
CA GLU A 416 25.79 -33.12 1.21
C GLU A 416 26.04 -34.45 1.91
N LYS A 417 27.06 -34.51 2.79
CA LYS A 417 27.39 -35.71 3.56
C LYS A 417 26.23 -36.14 4.47
N SER A 418 25.57 -35.18 5.11
CA SER A 418 24.45 -35.43 6.02
C SER A 418 23.26 -36.04 5.28
N VAL A 419 22.93 -35.47 4.12
CA VAL A 419 21.87 -35.99 3.24
C VAL A 419 22.21 -37.39 2.73
N GLN A 420 23.45 -37.66 2.31
CA GLN A 420 23.89 -38.98 1.87
C GLN A 420 23.85 -40.04 2.98
N ARG A 421 24.20 -39.66 4.22
CA ARG A 421 24.12 -40.54 5.39
C ARG A 421 22.68 -40.95 5.68
N LEU A 422 21.74 -40.01 5.60
CA LEU A 422 20.32 -40.31 5.75
C LEU A 422 19.79 -41.20 4.61
N ALA A 423 20.17 -40.89 3.36
CA ALA A 423 19.75 -41.66 2.17
C ALA A 423 20.26 -43.11 2.20
N SER A 424 21.47 -43.34 2.71
CA SER A 424 22.05 -44.68 2.91
C SER A 424 21.48 -45.42 4.13
N GLY A 425 20.57 -44.81 4.89
CA GLY A 425 19.90 -45.42 6.04
C GLY A 425 20.70 -45.40 7.34
N GLY A 426 21.73 -44.54 7.44
CA GLY A 426 22.48 -44.32 8.68
C GLY A 426 21.64 -43.63 9.78
N SER A 427 22.14 -43.67 11.02
CA SER A 427 21.54 -42.87 12.11
C SER A 427 21.62 -41.39 11.76
N TRP A 428 20.48 -40.70 11.82
CA TRP A 428 20.35 -39.30 11.50
C TRP A 428 19.31 -38.64 12.41
N GLY A 429 19.71 -37.55 13.03
CA GLY A 429 18.93 -36.71 13.92
C GLY A 429 19.65 -35.37 14.10
N ILE A 430 19.02 -34.43 14.80
CA ILE A 430 19.61 -33.10 15.05
C ILE A 430 20.98 -33.20 15.76
N PRO A 431 21.19 -34.05 16.79
CA PRO A 431 22.50 -34.19 17.41
C PRO A 431 23.58 -34.69 16.44
N GLU A 432 23.27 -35.73 15.64
CA GLU A 432 24.22 -36.24 14.65
C GLU A 432 24.50 -35.24 13.53
N PHE A 433 23.52 -34.42 13.17
CA PHE A 433 23.70 -33.34 12.20
C PHE A 433 24.65 -32.27 12.73
N ILE A 434 24.49 -31.83 13.98
CA ILE A 434 25.41 -30.89 14.64
C ILE A 434 26.83 -31.44 14.63
N ASP A 435 27.02 -32.68 15.12
CA ASP A 435 28.33 -33.31 15.17
C ASP A 435 29.00 -33.35 13.78
N GLU A 436 28.23 -33.65 12.73
CA GLU A 436 28.74 -33.75 11.38
C GLU A 436 29.12 -32.40 10.78
N VAL A 437 28.27 -31.39 10.97
CA VAL A 437 28.51 -30.00 10.53
C VAL A 437 29.73 -29.43 11.25
N THR A 438 29.79 -29.55 12.57
CA THR A 438 30.93 -29.10 13.38
C THR A 438 32.21 -29.82 12.98
N LEU A 439 32.19 -31.14 12.77
CA LEU A 439 33.38 -31.91 12.41
C LEU A 439 33.92 -31.52 11.03
N VAL A 440 33.06 -31.38 10.03
CA VAL A 440 33.49 -31.02 8.67
C VAL A 440 34.01 -29.59 8.63
N MET A 441 33.31 -28.66 9.26
CA MET A 441 33.69 -27.25 9.24
C MET A 441 34.96 -26.97 10.08
N ASN A 442 35.11 -27.57 11.27
CA ASN A 442 36.33 -27.40 12.08
C ASN A 442 37.52 -28.23 11.59
N GLY A 443 37.26 -29.39 10.98
CA GLY A 443 38.30 -30.28 10.47
C GLY A 443 38.97 -29.78 9.20
N GLY A 444 38.28 -28.96 8.40
CA GLY A 444 38.85 -28.29 7.23
C GLY A 444 39.73 -27.09 7.57
N ILE A 445 39.49 -26.42 8.70
CA ILE A 445 40.22 -25.20 9.11
C ILE A 445 41.55 -25.52 9.81
N ASN A 446 41.64 -26.64 10.54
CA ASN A 446 42.88 -27.09 11.19
C ASN A 446 43.85 -27.84 10.25
N GLY A 447 43.60 -27.77 8.93
CA GLY A 447 44.36 -28.45 7.89
C GLY A 447 45.30 -27.56 7.08
N GLU A 448 45.47 -26.28 7.45
CA GLU A 448 46.50 -25.39 6.89
C GLU A 448 47.81 -25.37 7.71
#